data_AF-A0A3A8PN25-F1
#
_entry.id   AF-A0A3A8PN25-F1
#
_cell.length_a   1.000
_cell.length_b   1.000
_cell.length_c   1.000
_cell.angle_alpha   90.00
_cell.angle_beta   90.00
_cell.angle_gamma   90.00
#
_symmetry.space_group_name_H-M   'P 1'
#
loop_
_entity.id
_entity.type
_entity.pdbx_description
1 polymer ?
#
loop_
_entity_poly.entity_id
_entity_poly.type
_entity_poly.pdbx_seq_one_letter_code
_entity_poly.pdbx_strand_id
1 'polypeptide(L)'
;MRSCIFVLGLLALTGAFRAEAGDKPVALIWKGSKDKAEAEGQEYDWGKLEKLLEQTGLTLPEGHPRLVQSKTVPGLKPGFWVWLLGTCPAEDAAPVLEHLKLLAPGTYSREVKLPAKKLACPKAPESPLLARDEGLKVPPDAALRVFTQEETESPDEEGNGNTVSRTRFHFVLFGKDGEVLDTASAEGDLDVSGNDSSGPIAYRCTGTQLETSKKKGKVVLTRHCGASAFAECGSMVSADESVTVTVTDSAVSASEMERTNIEHAECE
;
A
#
# COMPACT_ATOMS: atom_id res chain seq x y z
N MET A 1 -17.20 -36.38 65.92
CA MET A 1 -16.93 -36.53 64.48
C MET A 1 -17.99 -35.76 63.71
N ARG A 2 -17.53 -34.85 62.83
CA ARG A 2 -18.13 -34.31 61.61
C ARG A 2 -19.58 -33.76 61.59
N SER A 3 -19.62 -32.44 61.42
CA SER A 3 -20.67 -31.57 60.89
C SER A 3 -21.26 -32.00 59.55
N CYS A 4 -22.45 -31.48 59.21
CA CYS A 4 -22.76 -30.84 57.92
C CYS A 4 -24.14 -30.15 57.97
N ILE A 5 -24.15 -28.85 58.26
CA ILE A 5 -25.32 -27.97 58.06
C ILE A 5 -25.16 -27.32 56.69
N PHE A 6 -26.13 -27.54 55.80
CA PHE A 6 -26.29 -26.83 54.54
C PHE A 6 -26.73 -25.39 54.81
N VAL A 7 -25.97 -24.40 54.33
CA VAL A 7 -26.44 -23.02 54.23
C VAL A 7 -26.20 -22.51 52.81
N LEU A 8 -27.30 -22.08 52.20
CA LEU A 8 -27.40 -21.36 50.93
C LEU A 8 -26.53 -20.09 50.92
N GLY A 9 -26.03 -19.74 49.73
CA GLY A 9 -25.42 -18.43 49.50
C GLY A 9 -25.10 -18.18 48.03
N LEU A 10 -26.08 -18.36 47.14
CA LEU A 10 -25.99 -17.98 45.73
C LEU A 10 -26.78 -16.69 45.54
N LEU A 11 -26.07 -15.55 45.44
CA LEU A 11 -26.57 -14.31 44.85
C LEU A 11 -25.36 -13.55 44.27
N ALA A 12 -24.96 -13.99 43.08
CA ALA A 12 -24.06 -13.26 42.21
C ALA A 12 -24.85 -12.12 41.55
N LEU A 13 -24.68 -10.91 42.05
CA LEU A 13 -25.08 -9.68 41.37
C LEU A 13 -23.95 -8.66 41.54
N THR A 14 -22.83 -8.94 40.89
CA THR A 14 -21.90 -7.89 40.47
C THR A 14 -22.00 -7.82 38.97
N GLY A 15 -22.87 -6.93 38.49
CA GLY A 15 -22.80 -6.45 37.11
C GLY A 15 -21.39 -5.90 36.91
N ALA A 16 -20.57 -6.68 36.22
CA ALA A 16 -19.34 -6.17 35.66
C ALA A 16 -19.77 -5.15 34.61
N PHE A 17 -19.83 -3.88 35.01
CA PHE A 17 -19.51 -2.81 34.09
C PHE A 17 -18.11 -3.13 33.58
N ARG A 18 -18.07 -3.81 32.43
CA ARG A 18 -16.86 -3.89 31.62
C ARG A 18 -16.59 -2.45 31.25
N ALA A 19 -15.78 -1.76 32.05
CA ALA A 19 -15.15 -0.54 31.61
C ALA A 19 -14.41 -0.95 30.33
N GLU A 20 -14.96 -0.57 29.18
CA GLU A 20 -14.20 -0.51 27.95
C GLU A 20 -13.03 0.41 28.27
N ALA A 21 -11.88 -0.18 28.59
CA ALA A 21 -10.63 0.51 28.47
C ALA A 21 -10.48 0.78 26.97
N GLY A 22 -11.10 1.86 26.50
CA GLY A 22 -10.94 2.32 25.14
C GLY A 22 -9.46 2.46 24.89
N ASP A 23 -8.96 1.76 23.88
CA ASP A 23 -7.54 1.80 23.54
C ASP A 23 -7.13 3.26 23.31
N LYS A 24 -6.02 3.66 23.94
CA LYS A 24 -5.62 5.08 23.90
C LYS A 24 -5.25 5.47 22.48
N PRO A 25 -5.59 6.69 22.03
CA PRO A 25 -5.15 7.19 20.74
C PRO A 25 -3.63 7.08 20.58
N VAL A 26 -3.17 6.94 19.35
CA VAL A 26 -1.74 6.78 19.03
C VAL A 26 -1.27 7.86 18.06
N ALA A 27 -0.02 8.27 18.18
CA ALA A 27 0.70 9.02 17.16
C ALA A 27 1.43 8.06 16.23
N LEU A 28 1.34 8.32 14.92
CA LEU A 28 2.13 7.66 13.88
C LEU A 28 3.35 8.53 13.59
N ILE A 29 4.54 7.96 13.72
CA ILE A 29 5.82 8.66 13.67
C ILE A 29 6.73 7.98 12.66
N TRP A 30 7.24 8.73 11.69
CA TRP A 30 8.13 8.19 10.66
C TRP A 30 9.56 7.99 11.16
N LYS A 31 10.22 9.07 11.54
CA LYS A 31 11.60 9.11 12.06
C LYS A 31 11.71 10.19 13.14
N GLY A 32 12.82 10.20 13.86
CA GLY A 32 13.15 11.27 14.79
C GLY A 32 14.54 11.10 15.40
N SER A 33 15.08 12.19 15.93
CA SER A 33 16.37 12.21 16.63
C SER A 33 16.29 13.04 17.91
N LYS A 34 17.25 12.83 18.82
CA LYS A 34 17.48 13.75 19.95
C LYS A 34 18.11 15.06 19.47
N ASP A 35 18.92 14.99 18.42
CA ASP A 35 19.50 16.17 17.78
C ASP A 35 18.50 16.78 16.80
N LYS A 36 18.33 18.10 16.88
CA LYS A 36 17.35 18.80 16.05
C LYS A 36 17.78 18.84 14.58
N ALA A 37 19.05 19.12 14.33
CA ALA A 37 19.58 19.26 12.98
C ALA A 37 19.55 17.91 12.23
N GLU A 38 19.84 16.82 12.95
CA GLU A 38 19.67 15.46 12.41
C GLU A 38 18.21 15.17 12.05
N ALA A 39 17.26 15.54 12.91
CA ALA A 39 15.84 15.32 12.63
C ALA A 39 15.34 16.19 11.44
N GLU A 40 15.80 17.44 11.35
CA GLU A 40 15.52 18.32 10.19
C GLU A 40 16.12 17.76 8.90
N GLY A 41 17.35 17.22 8.95
CA GLY A 41 18.01 16.60 7.80
C GLY A 41 17.29 15.36 7.24
N GLN A 42 16.35 14.75 7.97
CA GLN A 42 15.56 13.63 7.46
C GLN A 42 14.51 14.07 6.42
N GLU A 43 14.22 15.37 6.30
CA GLU A 43 13.27 15.93 5.33
C GLU A 43 13.65 15.60 3.88
N TYR A 44 14.95 15.47 3.57
CA TYR A 44 15.43 15.18 2.21
C TYR A 44 14.91 13.85 1.65
N ASP A 45 14.62 12.88 2.51
CA ASP A 45 14.08 11.56 2.11
C ASP A 45 12.55 11.60 1.89
N TRP A 46 11.88 12.68 2.30
CA TRP A 46 10.42 12.72 2.36
C TRP A 46 9.79 12.79 0.97
N GLY A 47 10.24 13.68 0.09
CA GLY A 47 9.52 14.00 -1.15
C GLY A 47 9.29 12.82 -2.09
N LYS A 48 10.16 11.80 -2.08
CA LYS A 48 9.96 10.55 -2.85
C LYS A 48 9.03 9.58 -2.13
N LEU A 49 9.15 9.47 -0.81
CA LEU A 49 8.24 8.67 0.01
C LEU A 49 6.81 9.22 -0.06
N GLU A 50 6.62 10.54 0.00
CA GLU A 50 5.33 11.21 -0.11
C GLU A 50 4.61 10.85 -1.40
N LYS A 51 5.29 11.02 -2.54
CA LYS A 51 4.74 10.63 -3.85
C LYS A 51 4.35 9.16 -3.90
N LEU A 52 5.16 8.27 -3.31
CA LEU A 52 4.85 6.85 -3.26
C LEU A 52 3.65 6.54 -2.35
N LEU A 53 3.51 7.24 -1.22
CA LEU A 53 2.34 7.11 -0.34
C LEU A 53 1.07 7.57 -1.06
N GLU A 54 1.11 8.71 -1.76
CA GLU A 54 0.00 9.19 -2.58
C GLU A 54 -0.36 8.21 -3.70
N GLN A 55 0.64 7.71 -4.44
CA GLN A 55 0.46 6.71 -5.49
C GLN A 55 -0.15 5.40 -5.00
N THR A 56 0.08 5.05 -3.73
CA THR A 56 -0.44 3.83 -3.12
C THR A 56 -1.69 4.09 -2.28
N GLY A 57 -2.29 5.28 -2.39
CA GLY A 57 -3.59 5.64 -1.80
C GLY A 57 -3.54 6.12 -0.34
N LEU A 58 -2.37 6.21 0.30
CA LEU A 58 -2.26 6.74 1.66
C LEU A 58 -2.16 8.27 1.63
N THR A 59 -3.14 8.94 2.23
CA THR A 59 -3.17 10.41 2.30
C THR A 59 -2.93 10.89 3.72
N LEU A 60 -1.96 11.79 3.89
CA LEU A 60 -1.71 12.43 5.18
C LEU A 60 -2.75 13.53 5.49
N PRO A 61 -3.04 13.79 6.77
CA PRO A 61 -3.84 14.94 7.16
C PRO A 61 -3.10 16.25 6.83
N GLU A 62 -3.86 17.33 6.65
CA GLU A 62 -3.30 18.65 6.35
C GLU A 62 -2.18 19.06 7.34
N GLY A 63 -1.12 19.66 6.81
CA GLY A 63 0.04 20.10 7.58
C GLY A 63 0.90 18.95 8.14
N HIS A 64 0.77 17.74 7.58
CA HIS A 64 1.64 16.60 7.86
C HIS A 64 2.39 16.18 6.58
N PRO A 65 3.60 15.60 6.70
CA PRO A 65 4.30 15.35 7.95
C PRO A 65 4.77 16.66 8.58
N ARG A 66 4.96 16.67 9.90
CA ARG A 66 5.52 17.85 10.57
C ARG A 66 6.50 17.46 11.65
N LEU A 67 7.59 18.22 11.72
CA LEU A 67 8.58 18.07 12.76
C LEU A 67 8.08 18.71 14.06
N VAL A 68 7.97 17.91 15.12
CA VAL A 68 7.55 18.38 16.45
C VAL A 68 8.52 17.92 17.52
N GLN A 69 8.69 18.73 18.56
CA GLN A 69 9.39 18.28 19.75
C GLN A 69 8.46 17.35 20.54
N SER A 70 8.85 16.09 20.74
CA SER A 70 8.07 15.06 21.47
C SER A 70 7.37 15.55 22.75
N LYS A 71 8.00 16.43 23.54
CA LYS A 71 7.42 16.99 24.76
C LYS A 71 6.13 17.81 24.56
N THR A 72 5.89 18.32 23.34
CA THR A 72 4.71 19.12 23.01
C THR A 72 3.51 18.27 22.62
N VAL A 73 3.71 16.96 22.40
CA VAL A 73 2.66 15.99 22.12
C VAL A 73 2.35 15.23 23.41
N PRO A 74 1.19 15.46 24.06
CA PRO A 74 0.86 14.79 25.32
C PRO A 74 0.93 13.27 25.20
N GLY A 75 1.65 12.62 26.10
CA GLY A 75 1.83 11.15 26.14
C GLY A 75 3.15 10.68 25.53
N LEU A 76 3.80 11.46 24.65
CA LEU A 76 5.12 11.11 24.16
C LEU A 76 6.22 11.38 25.19
N LYS A 77 7.28 10.57 25.14
CA LYS A 77 8.46 10.75 26.00
C LYS A 77 9.25 11.98 25.53
N PRO A 78 9.59 12.93 26.42
CA PRO A 78 10.36 14.11 26.05
C PRO A 78 11.81 13.76 25.64
N GLY A 79 12.44 14.66 24.88
CA GLY A 79 13.86 14.61 24.53
C GLY A 79 14.17 14.29 23.07
N PHE A 80 13.14 14.17 22.22
CA PHE A 80 13.28 13.91 20.79
C PHE A 80 12.55 14.96 19.94
N TRP A 81 13.02 15.16 18.72
CA TRP A 81 12.32 15.78 17.60
C TRP A 81 11.86 14.67 16.67
N VAL A 82 10.57 14.66 16.31
CA VAL A 82 9.94 13.56 15.57
C VAL A 82 9.11 14.10 14.41
N TRP A 83 9.16 13.38 13.28
CA TRP A 83 8.27 13.61 12.14
C TRP A 83 6.94 12.91 12.42
N LEU A 84 5.96 13.71 12.85
CA LEU A 84 4.60 13.25 13.10
C LEU A 84 3.86 13.14 11.77
N LEU A 85 3.32 11.96 11.48
CA LEU A 85 2.51 11.68 10.30
C LEU A 85 1.02 11.88 10.57
N GLY A 86 0.61 11.68 11.81
CA GLY A 86 -0.77 11.92 12.26
C GLY A 86 -1.03 11.31 13.63
N THR A 87 -2.25 11.48 14.11
CA THR A 87 -2.72 10.90 15.38
C THR A 87 -4.08 10.26 15.16
N CYS A 88 -4.22 9.01 15.57
CA CYS A 88 -5.35 8.15 15.24
C CYS A 88 -6.01 7.61 16.51
N PRO A 89 -7.32 7.29 16.44
CA PRO A 89 -7.87 6.23 17.27
C PRO A 89 -7.03 4.95 17.12
N ALA A 90 -6.98 4.11 18.14
CA ALA A 90 -6.09 2.95 18.14
C ALA A 90 -6.50 1.93 17.06
N GLU A 91 -7.81 1.77 16.88
CA GLU A 91 -8.46 0.90 15.90
C GLU A 91 -8.14 1.29 14.45
N ASP A 92 -8.02 2.59 14.17
CA ASP A 92 -7.76 3.11 12.82
C ASP A 92 -6.26 3.12 12.48
N ALA A 93 -5.39 3.03 13.49
CA ALA A 93 -3.96 3.20 13.32
C ALA A 93 -3.25 1.99 12.70
N ALA A 94 -3.78 0.78 12.93
CA ALA A 94 -3.14 -0.47 12.49
C ALA A 94 -2.97 -0.55 10.96
N PRO A 95 -4.02 -0.41 10.12
CA PRO A 95 -3.87 -0.52 8.66
C PRO A 95 -2.94 0.57 8.10
N VAL A 96 -3.00 1.78 8.65
CA VAL A 96 -2.12 2.88 8.26
C VAL A 96 -0.66 2.57 8.60
N LEU A 97 -0.40 2.05 9.82
CA LEU A 97 0.95 1.72 10.26
C LEU A 97 1.55 0.54 9.47
N GLU A 98 0.73 -0.47 9.14
CA GLU A 98 1.16 -1.59 8.30
C GLU A 98 1.60 -1.11 6.91
N HIS A 99 0.79 -0.27 6.26
CA HIS A 99 1.15 0.35 4.98
C HIS A 99 2.45 1.16 5.08
N LEU A 100 2.55 2.03 6.08
CA LEU A 100 3.74 2.86 6.28
C LEU A 100 4.99 2.02 6.55
N LYS A 101 4.89 0.89 7.26
CA LYS A 101 6.04 0.02 7.53
C LYS A 101 6.55 -0.71 6.29
N LEU A 102 5.70 -0.95 5.29
CA LEU A 102 6.13 -1.54 4.02
C LEU A 102 7.07 -0.60 3.27
N LEU A 103 6.74 0.69 3.26
CA LEU A 103 7.42 1.73 2.47
C LEU A 103 8.45 2.53 3.27
N ALA A 104 8.30 2.59 4.58
CA ALA A 104 9.19 3.26 5.52
C ALA A 104 9.28 2.43 6.81
N PRO A 105 10.11 1.36 6.82
CA PRO A 105 10.18 0.39 7.94
C PRO A 105 10.50 0.99 9.31
N GLY A 106 11.12 2.18 9.34
CA GLY A 106 11.39 2.93 10.56
C GLY A 106 10.15 3.52 11.24
N THR A 107 8.99 3.51 10.58
CA THR A 107 7.75 4.08 11.10
C THR A 107 7.22 3.26 12.29
N TYR A 108 6.78 3.96 13.33
CA TYR A 108 6.25 3.36 14.54
C TYR A 108 5.08 4.15 15.12
N SER A 109 4.31 3.51 16.01
CA SER A 109 3.25 4.15 16.78
C SER A 109 3.64 4.32 18.25
N ARG A 110 3.07 5.34 18.90
CA ARG A 110 3.16 5.57 20.36
C ARG A 110 1.84 6.08 20.90
N GLU A 111 1.43 5.59 22.06
CA GLU A 111 0.27 6.12 22.77
C GLU A 111 0.41 7.62 23.04
N VAL A 112 -0.68 8.35 22.83
CA VAL A 112 -0.80 9.77 23.13
C VAL A 112 -2.05 10.04 23.98
N LYS A 113 -2.07 11.22 24.61
CA LYS A 113 -3.16 11.68 25.47
C LYS A 113 -3.87 12.86 24.80
N LEU A 114 -4.50 12.59 23.66
CA LEU A 114 -5.25 13.59 22.91
C LEU A 114 -6.75 13.25 22.93
N PRO A 115 -7.64 14.26 23.03
CA PRO A 115 -9.07 14.04 22.87
C PRO A 115 -9.39 13.70 21.41
N ALA A 116 -10.43 12.89 21.17
CA ALA A 116 -10.85 12.45 19.83
C ALA A 116 -10.98 13.60 18.81
N LYS A 117 -11.51 14.76 19.23
CA LYS A 117 -11.68 15.96 18.37
C LYS A 117 -10.37 16.58 17.86
N LYS A 118 -9.21 16.19 18.41
CA LYS A 118 -7.88 16.68 18.00
C LYS A 118 -7.09 15.63 17.23
N LEU A 119 -7.66 14.45 17.02
CA LEU A 119 -7.04 13.40 16.22
C LEU A 119 -7.15 13.78 14.75
N ALA A 120 -6.09 13.49 14.01
CA ALA A 120 -5.96 13.71 12.58
C ALA A 120 -5.24 12.48 12.04
N CYS A 121 -6.02 11.45 11.72
CA CYS A 121 -5.47 10.18 11.26
C CYS A 121 -5.22 10.26 9.75
N PRO A 122 -4.09 9.76 9.25
CA PRO A 122 -3.94 9.53 7.82
C PRO A 122 -5.05 8.59 7.32
N LYS A 123 -5.48 8.80 6.09
CA LYS A 123 -6.43 7.90 5.43
C LYS A 123 -5.64 6.70 4.90
N ALA A 124 -6.02 5.51 5.35
CA ALA A 124 -5.51 4.27 4.79
C ALA A 124 -5.95 4.15 3.31
N PRO A 125 -5.18 3.44 2.48
CA PRO A 125 -5.62 3.13 1.13
C PRO A 125 -6.85 2.23 1.13
N GLU A 126 -7.64 2.31 0.06
CA GLU A 126 -8.84 1.48 -0.11
C GLU A 126 -8.51 -0.01 -0.20
N SER A 127 -7.38 -0.33 -0.82
CA SER A 127 -6.84 -1.69 -0.93
C SER A 127 -5.47 -1.78 -0.27
N PRO A 128 -5.16 -2.87 0.45
CA PRO A 128 -3.86 -3.04 1.09
C PRO A 128 -2.75 -3.20 0.06
N LEU A 129 -1.60 -2.60 0.36
CA LEU A 129 -0.37 -2.87 -0.37
C LEU A 129 0.22 -4.21 0.11
N LEU A 130 0.50 -5.12 -0.81
CA LEU A 130 1.04 -6.44 -0.50
C LEU A 130 2.50 -6.53 -0.96
N ALA A 131 3.40 -6.87 -0.06
CA ALA A 131 4.79 -7.15 -0.41
C ALA A 131 4.90 -8.47 -1.16
N ARG A 132 5.78 -8.52 -2.15
CA ARG A 132 6.11 -9.74 -2.86
C ARG A 132 7.56 -10.14 -2.61
N ASP A 133 7.77 -11.45 -2.45
CA ASP A 133 9.02 -12.05 -1.96
C ASP A 133 9.97 -12.49 -3.10
N GLU A 134 9.79 -12.01 -4.33
CA GLU A 134 10.65 -12.43 -5.43
C GLU A 134 12.10 -11.97 -5.23
N GLY A 135 13.04 -12.92 -5.31
CA GLY A 135 14.48 -12.66 -5.20
C GLY A 135 15.02 -11.98 -6.45
N LEU A 136 14.93 -10.65 -6.53
CA LEU A 136 15.39 -9.88 -7.69
C LEU A 136 16.88 -9.58 -7.59
N LYS A 137 17.63 -9.81 -8.68
CA LYS A 137 19.07 -9.48 -8.76
C LYS A 137 19.25 -7.98 -8.96
N VAL A 138 19.61 -7.30 -7.88
CA VAL A 138 19.74 -5.84 -7.80
C VAL A 138 21.22 -5.41 -7.62
N PRO A 139 21.54 -4.13 -7.81
CA PRO A 139 22.82 -3.54 -7.39
C PRO A 139 23.16 -3.81 -5.92
N PRO A 140 24.45 -3.79 -5.53
CA PRO A 140 24.88 -4.19 -4.18
C PRO A 140 24.42 -3.25 -3.06
N ASP A 141 24.21 -1.96 -3.36
CA ASP A 141 23.90 -0.92 -2.38
C ASP A 141 22.43 -0.45 -2.43
N ALA A 142 21.59 -1.17 -3.17
CA ALA A 142 20.17 -0.87 -3.31
C ALA A 142 19.33 -2.14 -3.34
N ALA A 143 18.10 -2.07 -2.85
CA ALA A 143 17.15 -3.17 -2.83
C ALA A 143 15.91 -2.80 -3.63
N LEU A 144 15.65 -3.51 -4.74
CA LEU A 144 14.36 -3.45 -5.41
C LEU A 144 13.37 -4.33 -4.64
N ARG A 145 12.26 -3.74 -4.20
CA ARG A 145 11.12 -4.46 -3.65
C ARG A 145 9.93 -4.26 -4.57
N VAL A 146 9.11 -5.31 -4.67
CA VAL A 146 7.90 -5.30 -5.48
C VAL A 146 6.71 -5.36 -4.53
N PHE A 147 5.74 -4.52 -4.82
CA PHE A 147 4.46 -4.52 -4.13
C PHE A 147 3.33 -4.62 -5.13
N THR A 148 2.21 -5.19 -4.70
CA THR A 148 0.98 -5.22 -5.48
C THR A 148 -0.18 -4.58 -4.73
N GLN A 149 -1.06 -3.92 -5.47
CA GLN A 149 -2.28 -3.32 -4.96
C GLN A 149 -3.42 -3.58 -5.94
N GLU A 150 -4.58 -3.97 -5.43
CA GLU A 150 -5.78 -4.13 -6.24
C GLU A 150 -6.47 -2.76 -6.39
N GLU A 151 -6.74 -2.39 -7.63
CA GLU A 151 -7.44 -1.16 -8.01
C GLU A 151 -8.75 -1.55 -8.69
N THR A 152 -9.84 -0.84 -8.36
CA THR A 152 -11.11 -0.99 -9.06
C THR A 152 -11.65 0.38 -9.44
N GLU A 153 -11.93 0.56 -10.72
CA GLU A 153 -12.64 1.71 -11.26
C GLU A 153 -14.03 1.24 -11.67
N SER A 154 -15.05 1.97 -11.20
CA SER A 154 -16.44 1.72 -11.56
C SER A 154 -16.92 2.76 -12.58
N PRO A 155 -17.97 2.44 -13.37
CA PRO A 155 -18.65 3.43 -14.21
C PRO A 155 -19.10 4.66 -13.41
N ASP A 156 -19.38 5.76 -14.12
CA ASP A 156 -19.97 6.95 -13.50
C ASP A 156 -21.38 6.68 -12.91
N GLU A 157 -21.94 7.67 -12.20
CA GLU A 157 -23.24 7.52 -11.54
C GLU A 157 -24.39 7.23 -12.53
N GLU A 158 -24.23 7.65 -13.78
CA GLU A 158 -25.13 7.39 -14.89
C GLU A 158 -24.91 6.01 -15.55
N GLY A 159 -23.90 5.26 -15.12
CA GLY A 159 -23.55 3.93 -15.61
C GLY A 159 -22.75 3.95 -16.92
N ASN A 160 -22.21 5.09 -17.33
CA ASN A 160 -21.33 5.19 -18.49
C ASN A 160 -19.90 4.81 -18.11
N GLY A 161 -19.25 4.08 -19.02
CA GLY A 161 -17.86 3.67 -18.88
C GLY A 161 -17.70 2.19 -18.58
N ASN A 162 -16.46 1.81 -18.30
CA ASN A 162 -16.09 0.43 -18.04
C ASN A 162 -15.92 0.21 -16.54
N THR A 163 -16.29 -0.98 -16.08
CA THR A 163 -15.74 -1.51 -14.84
C THR A 163 -14.34 -2.03 -15.16
N VAL A 164 -13.34 -1.55 -14.44
CA VAL A 164 -11.94 -1.98 -14.60
C VAL A 164 -11.44 -2.46 -13.24
N SER A 165 -11.10 -3.73 -13.13
CA SER A 165 -10.36 -4.28 -11.99
C SER A 165 -8.94 -4.56 -12.42
N ARG A 166 -7.93 -4.11 -11.67
CA ARG A 166 -6.53 -4.38 -12.03
C ARG A 166 -5.64 -4.55 -10.82
N THR A 167 -4.63 -5.39 -10.95
CA THR A 167 -3.51 -5.45 -10.01
C THR A 167 -2.42 -4.48 -10.48
N ARG A 168 -2.14 -3.45 -9.70
CA ARG A 168 -0.98 -2.58 -9.92
C ARG A 168 0.26 -3.19 -9.29
N PHE A 169 1.35 -3.26 -10.05
CA PHE A 169 2.67 -3.59 -9.55
C PHE A 169 3.46 -2.30 -9.31
N HIS A 170 3.96 -2.11 -8.09
CA HIS A 170 4.86 -1.02 -7.72
C HIS A 170 6.27 -1.57 -7.51
N PHE A 171 7.21 -1.07 -8.29
CA PHE A 171 8.64 -1.37 -8.21
C PHE A 171 9.30 -0.24 -7.46
N VAL A 172 9.79 -0.52 -6.25
CA VAL A 172 10.35 0.50 -5.37
C VAL A 172 11.82 0.19 -5.11
N LEU A 173 12.69 1.08 -5.54
CA LEU A 173 14.12 0.98 -5.28
C LEU A 173 14.43 1.67 -3.95
N PHE A 174 14.88 0.88 -2.97
CA PHE A 174 15.33 1.37 -1.67
C PHE A 174 16.84 1.49 -1.62
N GLY A 175 17.32 2.54 -0.98
CA GLY A 175 18.72 2.67 -0.60
C GLY A 175 19.05 1.85 0.64
N LYS A 176 20.33 1.84 0.99
CA LYS A 176 20.85 1.09 2.15
C LYS A 176 20.23 1.52 3.49
N ASP A 177 19.82 2.80 3.60
CA ASP A 177 19.28 3.37 4.83
C ASP A 177 17.73 3.33 4.85
N GLY A 178 17.14 2.63 3.85
CA GLY A 178 15.69 2.43 3.72
C GLY A 178 14.94 3.61 3.12
N GLU A 179 15.66 4.60 2.59
CA GLU A 179 15.11 5.71 1.82
C GLU A 179 14.64 5.25 0.43
N VAL A 180 13.58 5.87 -0.08
CA VAL A 180 13.09 5.61 -1.44
C VAL A 180 14.00 6.33 -2.44
N LEU A 181 14.71 5.57 -3.27
CA LEU A 181 15.57 6.11 -4.31
C LEU A 181 14.79 6.42 -5.58
N ASP A 182 13.91 5.51 -6.03
CA ASP A 182 13.10 5.71 -7.22
C ASP A 182 11.93 4.72 -7.27
N THR A 183 10.92 5.02 -8.08
CA THR A 183 9.72 4.19 -8.23
C THR A 183 9.30 4.05 -9.69
N ALA A 184 8.79 2.87 -10.04
CA ALA A 184 8.12 2.62 -11.30
C ALA A 184 6.89 1.75 -11.05
N SER A 185 5.93 1.78 -11.97
CA SER A 185 4.75 0.95 -11.88
C SER A 185 4.44 0.26 -13.20
N ALA A 186 3.81 -0.90 -13.13
CA ALA A 186 3.27 -1.60 -14.28
C ALA A 186 1.91 -2.21 -13.93
N GLU A 187 1.10 -2.50 -14.95
CA GLU A 187 -0.15 -3.21 -14.77
C GLU A 187 0.07 -4.72 -14.83
N GLY A 188 -0.55 -5.44 -13.90
CA GLY A 188 -0.56 -6.89 -13.82
C GLY A 188 -1.86 -7.48 -14.33
N ASP A 189 -2.55 -8.26 -13.52
CA ASP A 189 -3.85 -8.81 -13.92
C ASP A 189 -4.84 -7.65 -14.15
N LEU A 190 -5.69 -7.79 -15.16
CA LEU A 190 -6.60 -6.75 -15.62
C LEU A 190 -7.89 -7.42 -16.08
N ASP A 191 -9.03 -6.91 -15.61
CA ASP A 191 -10.35 -7.29 -16.08
C ASP A 191 -11.11 -6.02 -16.42
N VAL A 192 -11.42 -5.85 -17.69
CA VAL A 192 -12.21 -4.74 -18.22
C VAL A 192 -13.52 -5.33 -18.71
N SER A 193 -14.62 -4.83 -18.16
CA SER A 193 -15.95 -5.13 -18.65
C SER A 193 -16.76 -3.86 -18.72
N GLY A 194 -17.35 -3.57 -19.87
CA GLY A 194 -18.24 -2.43 -20.03
C GLY A 194 -19.08 -2.53 -21.28
N ASN A 195 -19.85 -1.49 -21.53
CA ASN A 195 -20.69 -1.37 -22.70
C ASN A 195 -20.46 0.03 -23.26
N ASP A 196 -19.82 0.12 -24.43
CA ASP A 196 -19.69 1.38 -25.14
C ASP A 196 -20.74 1.49 -26.26
N SER A 197 -20.71 2.57 -27.04
CA SER A 197 -21.63 2.75 -28.18
C SER A 197 -21.47 1.72 -29.31
N SER A 198 -20.43 0.88 -29.24
CA SER A 198 -20.03 -0.10 -30.25
C SER A 198 -20.30 -1.54 -29.79
N GLY A 199 -20.53 -1.76 -28.50
CA GLY A 199 -20.91 -3.05 -27.92
C GLY A 199 -20.20 -3.35 -26.60
N PRO A 200 -20.30 -4.59 -26.09
CA PRO A 200 -19.58 -4.99 -24.89
C PRO A 200 -18.07 -5.00 -25.15
N ILE A 201 -17.33 -4.15 -24.42
CA ILE A 201 -15.87 -4.24 -24.35
C ILE A 201 -15.57 -5.19 -23.20
N ALA A 202 -15.01 -6.36 -23.51
CA ALA A 202 -14.62 -7.34 -22.51
C ALA A 202 -13.21 -7.83 -22.81
N TYR A 203 -12.27 -7.46 -21.95
CA TYR A 203 -10.85 -7.76 -22.11
C TYR A 203 -10.27 -8.19 -20.77
N ARG A 204 -9.54 -9.31 -20.77
CA ARG A 204 -9.00 -9.88 -19.55
C ARG A 204 -7.54 -10.28 -19.76
N CYS A 205 -6.67 -9.78 -18.89
CA CYS A 205 -5.31 -10.26 -18.70
C CYS A 205 -5.20 -11.00 -17.37
N THR A 206 -4.61 -12.19 -17.39
CA THR A 206 -4.45 -13.01 -16.18
C THR A 206 -3.09 -13.70 -16.16
N GLY A 207 -2.75 -14.23 -14.99
CA GLY A 207 -1.56 -15.05 -14.83
C GLY A 207 -0.29 -14.21 -14.87
N THR A 208 -0.35 -12.99 -14.35
CA THR A 208 0.83 -12.11 -14.31
C THR A 208 1.97 -12.79 -13.56
N GLN A 209 3.09 -12.96 -14.24
CA GLN A 209 4.32 -13.54 -13.72
C GLN A 209 5.45 -12.52 -13.76
N LEU A 210 6.31 -12.59 -12.74
CA LEU A 210 7.50 -11.77 -12.64
C LEU A 210 8.74 -12.65 -12.74
N GLU A 211 9.55 -12.45 -13.77
CA GLU A 211 10.75 -13.23 -14.02
C GLU A 211 12.00 -12.37 -13.96
N THR A 212 13.03 -12.85 -13.27
CA THR A 212 14.35 -12.21 -13.33
C THR A 212 15.00 -12.51 -14.67
N SER A 213 15.40 -11.47 -15.39
CA SER A 213 16.13 -11.64 -16.63
C SER A 213 17.53 -12.19 -16.35
N LYS A 214 18.10 -12.90 -17.34
CA LYS A 214 19.53 -13.26 -17.33
C LYS A 214 20.42 -12.02 -17.34
N LYS A 215 19.91 -10.87 -17.81
CA LYS A 215 20.60 -9.58 -17.78
C LYS A 215 20.47 -8.97 -16.38
N LYS A 216 21.60 -8.59 -15.76
CA LYS A 216 21.63 -7.96 -14.44
C LYS A 216 20.75 -6.70 -14.42
N GLY A 217 19.99 -6.50 -13.34
CA GLY A 217 19.14 -5.32 -13.17
C GLY A 217 17.93 -5.29 -14.10
N LYS A 218 17.49 -6.43 -14.64
CA LYS A 218 16.27 -6.50 -15.44
C LYS A 218 15.30 -7.54 -14.90
N VAL A 219 14.04 -7.15 -14.86
CA VAL A 219 12.91 -7.98 -14.45
C VAL A 219 11.86 -7.85 -15.54
N VAL A 220 11.21 -8.94 -15.91
CA VAL A 220 10.16 -8.94 -16.93
C VAL A 220 8.86 -9.35 -16.25
N LEU A 221 7.87 -8.48 -16.35
CA LEU A 221 6.49 -8.80 -16.02
C LEU A 221 5.83 -9.31 -17.29
N THR A 222 5.19 -10.46 -17.24
CA THR A 222 4.46 -11.06 -18.37
C THR A 222 3.05 -11.43 -17.95
N ARG A 223 2.08 -11.27 -18.84
CA ARG A 223 0.67 -11.67 -18.61
C ARG A 223 0.07 -12.15 -19.92
N HIS A 224 -0.88 -13.07 -19.83
CA HIS A 224 -1.65 -13.52 -20.99
C HIS A 224 -2.97 -12.80 -21.04
N CYS A 225 -3.32 -12.26 -22.20
CA CYS A 225 -4.52 -11.47 -22.38
C CYS A 225 -5.41 -12.02 -23.48
N GLY A 226 -6.72 -11.88 -23.30
CA GLY A 226 -7.69 -12.27 -24.31
C GLY A 226 -8.99 -11.49 -24.22
N ALA A 227 -9.72 -11.48 -25.33
CA ALA A 227 -11.09 -11.00 -25.37
C ALA A 227 -11.99 -11.95 -24.56
N SER A 228 -12.84 -11.40 -23.70
CA SER A 228 -13.80 -12.17 -22.89
C SER A 228 -15.23 -12.14 -23.45
N ALA A 229 -15.44 -11.50 -24.61
CA ALA A 229 -16.70 -11.44 -25.36
C ALA A 229 -16.47 -11.70 -26.87
N PHE A 230 -17.55 -11.66 -27.65
CA PHE A 230 -17.49 -11.82 -29.11
C PHE A 230 -16.63 -10.71 -29.74
N ALA A 231 -15.41 -11.07 -30.14
CA ALA A 231 -14.53 -10.19 -30.89
C ALA A 231 -15.04 -10.06 -32.34
N GLU A 232 -15.08 -8.83 -32.86
CA GLU A 232 -15.38 -8.63 -34.28
C GLU A 232 -14.32 -9.29 -35.15
N CYS A 233 -14.70 -9.70 -36.36
CA CYS A 233 -13.79 -10.26 -37.35
C CYS A 233 -12.54 -9.36 -37.52
N GLY A 234 -11.34 -9.97 -37.47
CA GLY A 234 -10.06 -9.26 -37.55
C GLY A 234 -9.60 -8.59 -36.25
N SER A 235 -10.42 -8.55 -35.20
CA SER A 235 -10.01 -8.02 -33.89
C SER A 235 -9.03 -8.96 -33.20
N MET A 236 -8.14 -8.42 -32.38
CA MET A 236 -7.25 -9.22 -31.54
C MET A 236 -8.07 -10.03 -30.53
N VAL A 237 -7.93 -11.35 -30.54
CA VAL A 237 -8.60 -12.26 -29.60
C VAL A 237 -7.70 -12.66 -28.45
N SER A 238 -6.39 -12.73 -28.67
CA SER A 238 -5.42 -13.03 -27.63
C SER A 238 -4.05 -12.39 -27.93
N ALA A 239 -3.27 -12.14 -26.88
CA ALA A 239 -1.87 -11.74 -26.97
C ALA A 239 -1.18 -12.01 -25.64
N ASP A 240 0.13 -12.25 -25.69
CA ASP A 240 0.99 -12.16 -24.52
C ASP A 240 1.54 -10.75 -24.40
N GLU A 241 1.37 -10.15 -23.23
CA GLU A 241 1.87 -8.80 -22.94
C GLU A 241 3.06 -8.88 -21.99
N SER A 242 4.05 -8.03 -22.23
CA SER A 242 5.23 -7.95 -21.37
C SER A 242 5.68 -6.52 -21.11
N VAL A 243 6.16 -6.28 -19.90
CA VAL A 243 6.77 -5.02 -19.47
C VAL A 243 8.15 -5.34 -18.88
N THR A 244 9.18 -4.69 -19.41
CA THR A 244 10.55 -4.83 -18.88
C THR A 244 10.82 -3.73 -17.86
N VAL A 245 11.07 -4.11 -16.62
CA VAL A 245 11.56 -3.23 -15.57
C VAL A 245 13.08 -3.25 -15.55
N THR A 246 13.69 -2.07 -15.69
CA THR A 246 15.15 -1.89 -15.64
C THR A 246 15.53 -1.15 -14.37
N VAL A 247 16.52 -1.70 -13.66
CA VAL A 247 17.04 -1.18 -12.39
C VAL A 247 18.51 -0.84 -12.56
N THR A 248 18.87 0.37 -12.14
CA THR A 248 20.25 0.84 -11.99
C THR A 248 20.54 1.10 -10.51
N ASP A 249 21.73 1.59 -10.19
CA ASP A 249 22.13 1.86 -8.80
C ASP A 249 21.26 2.91 -8.10
N SER A 250 20.59 3.79 -8.85
CA SER A 250 19.80 4.90 -8.29
C SER A 250 18.45 5.16 -8.97
N ALA A 251 18.08 4.35 -9.96
CA ALA A 251 16.85 4.56 -10.73
C ALA A 251 16.18 3.23 -11.12
N VAL A 252 14.86 3.26 -11.24
CA VAL A 252 14.04 2.17 -11.76
C VAL A 252 13.08 2.71 -12.82
N SER A 253 12.91 1.99 -13.92
CA SER A 253 11.96 2.33 -14.96
C SER A 253 11.24 1.11 -15.50
N ALA A 254 9.97 1.27 -15.87
CA ALA A 254 9.20 0.29 -16.62
C ALA A 254 9.18 0.71 -18.10
N SER A 255 9.37 -0.25 -19.02
CA SER A 255 9.17 0.00 -20.44
C SER A 255 7.68 0.20 -20.77
N GLU A 256 7.41 0.72 -21.95
CA GLU A 256 6.11 0.51 -22.58
C GLU A 256 5.80 -0.99 -22.67
N MET A 257 4.52 -1.30 -22.66
CA MET A 257 4.01 -2.66 -22.81
C MET A 257 4.21 -3.15 -24.25
N GLU A 258 4.84 -4.30 -24.40
CA GLU A 258 5.04 -4.98 -25.67
C GLU A 258 4.08 -6.16 -25.82
N ARG A 259 3.52 -6.35 -27.02
CA ARG A 259 2.64 -7.49 -27.35
C ARG A 259 3.36 -8.49 -28.24
N THR A 260 3.17 -9.76 -27.94
CA THR A 260 3.66 -10.90 -28.73
C THR A 260 2.58 -11.97 -28.85
N ASN A 261 2.79 -12.96 -29.72
CA ASN A 261 1.85 -14.08 -29.92
C ASN A 261 0.41 -13.59 -30.15
N ILE A 262 0.24 -12.57 -30.99
CA ILE A 262 -1.04 -11.93 -31.25
C ILE A 262 -1.88 -12.84 -32.15
N GLU A 263 -3.07 -13.19 -31.70
CA GLU A 263 -4.07 -13.92 -32.47
C GLU A 263 -5.24 -12.99 -32.79
N HIS A 264 -5.83 -13.16 -33.98
CA HIS A 264 -6.97 -12.38 -34.45
C HIS A 264 -8.18 -13.28 -34.73
N ALA A 265 -9.39 -12.75 -34.54
CA ALA A 265 -10.63 -13.43 -34.88
C ALA A 265 -10.68 -13.71 -36.39
N GLU A 266 -10.96 -14.96 -36.75
CA GLU A 266 -11.16 -15.35 -38.15
C GLU A 266 -12.44 -14.74 -38.71
N CYS A 267 -12.42 -14.47 -40.01
CA CYS A 267 -13.56 -13.93 -40.76
C CYS A 267 -14.04 -15.00 -41.74
N GLU A 268 -15.16 -15.65 -41.43
CA GLU A 268 -15.83 -16.57 -42.38
C GLU A 268 -16.79 -15.82 -43.33
#